data_AF-A0A952LSB9-F1
#
_entry.id   AF-A0A952LSB9-F1
#
_cell.length_a   1.000
_cell.length_b   1.000
_cell.length_c   1.000
_cell.angle_alpha   90.00
_cell.angle_beta   90.00
_cell.angle_gamma   90.00
#
_symmetry.space_group_name_H-M   'P 1'
#
loop_
_entity.id
_entity.type
_entity.pdbx_description
1 polymer ?
#
loop_
_entity_poly.entity_id
_entity_poly.type
_entity_poly.pdbx_seq_one_letter_code
_entity_poly.pdbx_strand_id
1 'polypeptide(L)' 'LEFLLAYIKGAHIQGLPCLYVASSNRPAKSLYKRYGFTVTETFETTYNQKPVIAEKMVIPALAQRDNSAS' A
#
# COMPACT_ATOMS: atom_id res chain seq x y z
N LEU A 1 -6.69 11.91 -3.83
CA LEU A 1 -6.29 10.50 -3.62
C LEU A 1 -5.91 9.83 -4.94
N GLU A 2 -6.77 9.80 -5.95
CA GLU A 2 -6.46 9.20 -7.26
C GLU A 2 -5.24 9.83 -7.96
N PHE A 3 -5.10 11.17 -7.90
CA PHE A 3 -3.92 11.88 -8.42
C PHE A 3 -2.62 11.42 -7.74
N LEU A 4 -2.64 11.22 -6.42
CA LEU A 4 -1.48 10.72 -5.67
C LEU A 4 -1.16 9.26 -6.06
N LEU A 5 -2.16 8.41 -6.22
CA LEU A 5 -1.96 7.01 -6.64
C LEU A 5 -1.43 6.91 -8.09
N ALA A 6 -1.90 7.79 -8.97
CA ALA A 6 -1.40 7.90 -10.34
C ALA A 6 0.05 8.40 -10.36
N TYR A 7 0.36 9.42 -9.56
CA TYR A 7 1.73 9.92 -9.39
C TYR A 7 2.66 8.84 -8.85
N ILE A 8 2.27 8.09 -7.81
CA ILE A 8 3.08 6.98 -7.26
C ILE A 8 3.38 5.91 -8.31
N LYS A 9 2.43 5.61 -9.20
CA LYS A 9 2.64 4.64 -10.28
C LYS A 9 3.60 5.16 -11.37
N GLY A 10 3.57 6.46 -11.65
CA GLY A 10 4.33 7.09 -12.73
C GLY A 10 5.68 7.69 -12.30
N ALA A 11 5.86 8.03 -11.04
CA ALA A 11 7.06 8.68 -10.53
C ALA A 11 8.12 7.65 -10.13
N HIS A 12 9.39 8.00 -10.37
CA HIS A 12 10.54 7.30 -9.82
C HIS A 12 10.71 7.70 -8.35
N ILE A 13 9.73 7.35 -7.52
CA ILE A 13 9.83 7.54 -6.07
C ILE A 13 10.96 6.64 -5.58
N GLN A 14 11.94 7.23 -4.89
CA GLN A 14 12.98 6.45 -4.23
C GLN A 14 12.34 5.69 -3.06
N GLY A 15 12.36 4.37 -3.14
CA GLY A 15 11.74 3.47 -2.19
C GLY A 15 10.38 2.91 -2.61
N LEU A 16 10.05 1.80 -1.96
CA LEU A 16 8.84 1.02 -2.14
C LEU A 16 7.58 1.75 -1.69
N PRO A 17 6.63 2.09 -2.59
CA PRO A 17 5.38 2.71 -2.17
C PRO A 17 4.56 1.73 -1.32
N CYS A 18 4.25 2.13 -0.09
CA CYS A 18 3.42 1.36 0.82
C CYS A 18 2.22 2.17 1.31
N LEU A 19 1.09 1.50 1.46
CA LEU A 19 -0.15 2.04 2.02
C LEU A 19 -0.58 1.18 3.20
N TYR A 20 -1.06 1.81 4.26
CA TYR A 20 -1.71 1.12 5.37
C TYR A 20 -3.19 1.43 5.35
N VAL A 21 -4.02 0.40 5.44
CA VAL A 21 -5.48 0.52 5.34
C VAL A 21 -6.14 -0.36 6.39
N ALA A 22 -7.21 0.13 7.01
CA ALA A 22 -8.05 -0.75 7.82
C ALA A 22 -8.59 -1.88 6.95
N SER A 23 -8.46 -3.13 7.39
CA SER A 23 -8.92 -4.33 6.66
C SER A 23 -10.40 -4.25 6.25
N SER A 24 -11.20 -3.54 7.06
CA SER A 24 -12.63 -3.28 6.85
C SER A 24 -12.93 -2.23 5.79
N ASN A 25 -11.96 -1.40 5.37
CA ASN A 25 -12.14 -0.34 4.38
C ASN A 25 -12.11 -0.91 2.95
N ARG A 26 -13.16 -1.67 2.62
CA ARG A 26 -13.35 -2.30 1.30
C ARG A 26 -13.28 -1.32 0.12
N PRO A 27 -13.85 -0.10 0.19
CA PRO A 27 -13.75 0.87 -0.90
C PRO A 27 -12.29 1.27 -1.19
N ALA A 28 -11.51 1.59 -0.17
CA ALA A 28 -10.10 1.96 -0.33
C ALA A 28 -9.27 0.80 -0.88
N LYS A 29 -9.45 -0.41 -0.35
CA LYS A 29 -8.78 -1.63 -0.86
C LYS A 29 -9.08 -1.88 -2.33
N SER A 30 -10.34 -1.70 -2.74
CA SER A 30 -10.74 -1.88 -4.14
C SER A 30 -10.10 -0.83 -5.05
N LEU A 31 -10.03 0.43 -4.59
CA LEU A 31 -9.32 1.49 -5.30
C LEU A 31 -7.84 1.14 -5.46
N TYR A 32 -7.13 0.82 -4.38
CA TYR A 32 -5.69 0.57 -4.40
C TYR A 32 -5.32 -0.64 -5.28
N LYS A 33 -6.13 -1.70 -5.26
CA LYS A 33 -5.96 -2.86 -6.16
C LYS A 33 -5.98 -2.46 -7.64
N ARG A 34 -6.84 -1.52 -8.05
CA ARG A 34 -6.86 -1.02 -9.44
C ARG A 34 -5.55 -0.33 -9.86
N TYR A 35 -4.78 0.18 -8.89
CA TYR A 35 -3.47 0.79 -9.12
C TYR A 35 -2.30 -0.19 -8.95
N GLY A 36 -2.56 -1.48 -8.70
CA GLY A 36 -1.53 -2.52 -8.62
C GLY A 36 -1.01 -2.80 -7.22
N PHE A 37 -1.63 -2.22 -6.18
CA PHE A 37 -1.29 -2.54 -4.80
C PHE A 37 -1.87 -3.90 -4.37
N THR A 38 -1.07 -4.68 -3.66
CA THR A 38 -1.45 -5.99 -3.09
C THR A 38 -1.17 -6.02 -1.59
N VAL A 39 -2.02 -6.68 -0.81
CA VAL A 39 -1.78 -6.88 0.62
C VAL A 39 -0.56 -7.78 0.81
N THR A 40 0.38 -7.37 1.65
CA THR A 40 1.56 -8.17 2.02
C THR A 40 1.60 -8.53 3.49
N GLU A 41 0.98 -7.71 4.35
CA GLU A 41 0.97 -7.93 5.79
C GLU A 41 -0.41 -7.56 6.34
N THR A 42 -0.85 -8.26 7.39
CA THR A 42 -2.07 -7.98 8.15
C THR A 42 -1.72 -8.03 9.62
N PHE A 43 -2.09 -7.00 10.37
CA PHE A 43 -1.70 -6.86 11.77
C PHE A 43 -2.76 -6.07 12.55
N GLU A 44 -2.78 -6.28 13.86
CA GLU A 44 -3.61 -5.50 14.77
C GLU A 44 -2.88 -4.20 15.16
N THR A 45 -3.60 -3.09 15.16
CA THR A 45 -3.11 -1.79 15.60
C THR A 45 -4.24 -0.96 16.20
N THR A 46 -3.99 0.30 16.56
CA THR A 46 -5.02 1.19 17.07
C THR A 46 -5.20 2.41 16.16
N TYR A 47 -6.45 2.79 15.95
CA TYR A 47 -6.83 4.05 15.31
C TYR A 47 -7.78 4.79 16.26
N ASN A 48 -7.39 5.98 16.70
CA ASN A 48 -8.10 6.74 17.73
C ASN A 48 -8.38 5.89 18.99
N GLN A 49 -7.36 5.17 19.46
CA GLN A 49 -7.42 4.27 20.64
C GLN A 49 -8.37 3.06 20.48
N LYS A 50 -8.96 2.86 19.30
CA LYS A 50 -9.78 1.68 19.01
C LYS A 50 -8.95 0.63 18.28
N PRO A 51 -9.00 -0.65 18.70
CA PRO A 51 -8.31 -1.72 18.01
C PRO A 51 -8.90 -1.88 16.61
N VAL A 52 -8.01 -1.98 15.61
CA VAL A 52 -8.35 -2.19 14.21
C VAL A 52 -7.38 -3.20 13.61
N ILE A 53 -7.92 -4.12 12.80
CA ILE A 53 -7.08 -4.95 11.94
C ILE A 53 -6.70 -4.10 10.72
N ALA A 54 -5.42 -3.83 10.55
CA ALA A 54 -4.86 -3.09 9.44
C ALA A 54 -4.10 -4.01 8.48
N GLU A 55 -4.00 -3.58 7.22
CA GLU A 55 -3.29 -4.26 6.15
C GLU A 55 -2.28 -3.31 5.53
N LYS A 56 -1.06 -3.81 5.30
CA LYS A 56 -0.05 -3.14 4.48
C LYS A 56 -0.22 -3.58 3.03
N MET A 57 -0.22 -2.63 2.12
CA MET A 57 -0.30 -2.87 0.68
C MET A 57 0.88 -2.23 -0.04
N VAL A 58 1.51 -2.97 -0.96
CA VAL A 58 2.65 -2.50 -1.78
C VAL A 58 2.42 -2.81 -3.25
N ILE A 59 3.20 -2.19 -4.15
CA ILE A 59 3.22 -2.56 -5.58
C ILE A 59 4.39 -3.54 -5.81
N PRO A 60 4.15 -4.83 -6.12
CA PRO A 60 5.22 -5.83 -6.26
C PRO A 60 6.27 -5.48 -7.33
N ALA A 61 5.86 -4.88 -8.45
CA ALA A 61 6.75 -4.48 -9.54
C ALA A 61 7.75 -3.37 -9.15
N LEU A 62 7.47 -2.61 -8.09
CA LEU A 62 8.40 -1.63 -7.51
C LEU A 62 9.18 -2.23 -6.34
N ALA A 63 8.72 -3.35 -5.78
CA ALA A 63 9.37 -4.03 -4.66
C ALA A 63 10.63 -4.78 -5.05
N GLN A 64 10.70 -5.24 -6.29
CA GLN A 64 11.83 -6.02 -6.79
C GLN A 64 12.97 -5.18 -7.35
N ARG A 65 12.79 -3.85 -7.51
CA ARG A 65 13.86 -2.95 -8.01
C ARG A 65 14.96 -2.70 -6.99
N ASP A 66 14.67 -2.88 -5.69
CA ASP A 66 15.66 -2.69 -4.62
C ASP A 66 16.57 -3.92 -4.40
N ASN A 67 16.31 -5.07 -5.05
CA ASN A 67 17.10 -6.31 -4.90
C ASN A 67 18.20 -6.51 -5.96
N SER A 68 18.45 -5.52 -6.82
CA SER A 68 19.43 -5.61 -7.91
C SER A 68 20.76 -4.89 -7.64
N ALA A 69 21.00 -4.45 -6.41
CA ALA A 69 22.27 -3.85 -5.99
C ALA A 69 22.90 -4.73 -4.90
N SER A 70 23.71 -5.71 -5.31
CA SER A 70 24.67 -6.43 -4.48
C SER A 70 25.85 -6.84 -5.34
#